data_AF-A0A8E2FBG3-F1
#
_entry.id   AF-A0A8E2FBG3-F1
#
_cell.length_a   1.000
_cell.length_b   1.000
_cell.length_c   1.000
_cell.angle_alpha   90.00
_cell.angle_beta   90.00
_cell.angle_gamma   90.00
#
_symmetry.space_group_name_H-M   'P 1'
#
loop_
_entity.id
_entity.type
_entity.pdbx_description
1 polymer ?
#
loop_
_entity_poly.entity_id
_entity_poly.type
_entity_poly.pdbx_seq_one_letter_code
_entity_poly.pdbx_strand_id
1 'polypeptide(L)' 'MSSTLNHEWPTSLSQVPSEEPGQRAPKLRASCDSCAAAKVKCGKEHPRCARCIASGTTCVYGLSRK' A
#
# COMPACT_ATOMS: atom_id res chain seq x y z
N MET A 1 -9.86 30.41 -52.67
CA MET A 1 -9.52 31.11 -51.42
C MET A 1 -10.23 30.37 -50.29
N SER A 2 -9.64 29.26 -49.86
CA SER A 2 -10.30 28.31 -48.94
C SER A 2 -9.72 28.49 -47.55
N SER A 3 -10.64 28.72 -46.64
CA SER A 3 -10.52 29.13 -45.25
C SER A 3 -9.47 28.41 -44.43
N THR A 4 -8.75 29.21 -43.66
CA THR A 4 -7.96 28.86 -42.48
C THR A 4 -8.71 27.91 -41.54
N LEU A 5 -8.15 26.72 -41.28
CA LEU A 5 -8.56 25.92 -40.14
C LEU A 5 -7.50 26.03 -39.05
N ASN A 6 -7.98 26.51 -37.91
CA ASN A 6 -7.23 26.96 -36.76
C ASN A 6 -6.61 25.77 -35.99
N HIS A 7 -5.51 26.11 -35.33
CA HIS A 7 -4.70 25.31 -34.44
C HIS A 7 -5.52 24.81 -33.23
N GLU A 8 -5.69 23.50 -33.10
CA GLU A 8 -6.30 22.87 -31.92
C GLU A 8 -5.22 22.52 -30.90
N TRP A 9 -5.46 22.92 -29.66
CA TRP A 9 -4.57 22.90 -28.51
C TRP A 9 -4.69 21.57 -27.72
N PRO A 10 -3.61 21.14 -27.03
CA PRO A 10 -3.56 19.84 -26.35
C PRO A 10 -4.25 19.91 -24.98
N THR A 11 -5.52 19.52 -24.95
CA THR A 11 -6.41 19.33 -23.78
C THR A 11 -6.22 18.11 -22.90
N SER A 12 -5.24 18.10 -21.99
CA SER A 12 -5.32 17.42 -20.68
C SER A 12 -6.08 16.07 -20.66
N LEU A 13 -5.44 14.98 -21.11
CA LEU A 13 -5.84 13.65 -20.67
C LEU A 13 -5.28 13.46 -19.25
N SER A 14 -6.00 13.99 -18.26
CA SER A 14 -5.87 13.61 -16.86
C SER A 14 -6.10 12.11 -16.74
N GLN A 15 -5.03 11.34 -16.91
CA GLN A 15 -4.99 9.93 -16.56
C GLN A 15 -4.93 9.85 -15.04
N VAL A 16 -6.11 9.88 -14.44
CA VAL A 16 -6.33 9.39 -13.08
C VAL A 16 -5.77 7.96 -13.02
N PRO A 17 -4.91 7.61 -12.06
CA PRO A 17 -4.47 6.24 -11.92
C PRO A 17 -5.69 5.37 -11.61
N SER A 18 -6.09 4.55 -12.59
CA SER A 18 -7.16 3.57 -12.51
C SER A 18 -6.91 2.65 -11.31
N GLU A 19 -7.69 2.81 -10.25
CA GLU A 19 -7.76 1.81 -9.19
C GLU A 19 -8.55 0.61 -9.71
N GLU A 20 -7.88 -0.26 -10.47
CA GLU A 20 -8.40 -1.57 -10.83
C GLU A 20 -8.55 -2.43 -9.55
N PRO A 21 -9.75 -2.91 -9.19
CA PRO A 21 -9.92 -3.94 -8.17
C PRO A 21 -9.54 -5.33 -8.73
N GLY A 22 -8.36 -5.42 -9.36
CA GLY A 22 -7.79 -6.66 -9.87
C GLY A 22 -6.84 -7.28 -8.86
N GLN A 23 -7.24 -8.39 -8.24
CA GLN A 23 -6.31 -9.41 -7.72
C GLN A 23 -5.25 -8.87 -6.74
N ARG A 24 -5.68 -8.33 -5.59
CA ARG A 24 -4.74 -8.10 -4.49
C ARG A 24 -4.36 -9.47 -3.92
N ALA A 25 -3.25 -10.05 -4.40
CA ALA A 25 -2.56 -11.13 -3.69
C ALA A 25 -2.57 -10.79 -2.20
N PRO A 26 -2.91 -11.73 -1.29
CA PRO A 26 -3.01 -11.42 0.13
C PRO A 26 -1.65 -10.91 0.59
N LYS A 27 -1.54 -9.58 0.68
CA LYS A 27 -0.30 -8.90 1.02
C LYS A 27 0.05 -9.35 2.42
N LEU A 28 1.09 -10.18 2.53
CA LEU A 28 1.68 -10.59 3.80
C LEU A 28 1.84 -9.33 4.65
N ARG A 29 1.41 -9.42 5.91
CA ARG A 29 1.25 -8.23 6.73
C ARG A 29 2.63 -7.65 6.98
N ALA A 30 2.83 -6.40 6.58
CA ALA A 30 4.11 -5.71 6.73
C ALA A 30 4.45 -5.42 8.22
N SER A 31 3.49 -5.64 9.13
CA SER A 31 3.64 -5.55 10.59
C SER A 31 3.17 -6.87 11.22
N CYS A 32 3.81 -7.27 12.32
CA CYS A 32 3.33 -8.40 13.12
C CYS A 32 1.97 -8.09 13.77
N ASP A 33 1.29 -9.14 14.24
CA ASP A 33 -0.05 -9.06 14.82
C ASP A 33 -0.11 -8.16 16.05
N SER A 34 0.84 -8.26 16.98
CA SER A 34 0.89 -7.36 18.15
C SER A 34 1.03 -5.89 17.76
N CYS A 35 1.89 -5.56 16.79
CA CYS A 35 2.03 -4.18 16.32
C CYS A 35 0.80 -3.70 15.54
N ALA A 36 0.16 -4.60 14.77
CA ALA A 36 -1.06 -4.29 14.05
C ALA A 36 -2.24 -4.06 15.00
N ALA A 37 -2.41 -4.90 16.02
CA ALA A 37 -3.41 -4.78 17.08
C ALA A 37 -3.21 -3.50 17.89
N ALA A 38 -1.97 -3.18 18.23
CA ALA A 38 -1.61 -1.93 18.90
C ALA A 38 -1.63 -0.69 17.97
N LYS A 39 -1.86 -0.85 16.66
CA LYS A 39 -1.81 0.21 15.63
C LYS A 39 -0.50 1.03 15.67
N VAL A 40 0.62 0.37 15.95
CA VAL A 40 1.96 1.00 15.99
C VAL A 40 2.83 0.56 14.81
N LYS A 41 3.91 1.30 14.56
CA LYS A 41 4.92 0.91 13.57
C LYS A 41 5.69 -0.31 14.05
N CYS A 42 5.65 -1.39 13.25
CA CYS A 42 6.45 -2.58 13.50
C CYS A 42 7.91 -2.32 13.09
N GLY A 43 8.85 -2.76 13.93
CA GLY A 43 10.29 -2.69 13.65
C GLY A 43 10.77 -3.65 12.56
N LYS A 44 9.93 -4.60 12.10
CA LYS A 44 10.23 -5.61 11.05
C LYS A 44 11.51 -6.43 11.27
N GLU A 45 12.05 -6.45 12.48
CA GLU A 45 13.16 -7.34 12.84
C GLU A 45 12.64 -8.78 12.96
N HIS A 46 13.49 -9.74 12.58
CA HIS A 46 13.23 -11.18 12.68
C HIS A 46 14.22 -11.81 13.68
N PRO A 47 13.78 -12.77 14.51
CA PRO A 47 12.48 -13.48 14.50
C PRO A 47 11.33 -12.73 15.17
N ARG A 48 11.62 -11.70 15.99
CA ARG A 48 10.62 -10.83 16.62
C ARG A 48 11.01 -9.38 16.39
N CYS A 49 10.04 -8.47 16.27
CA CYS A 49 10.37 -7.06 16.13
C CYS A 49 10.86 -6.48 17.48
N ALA A 50 11.75 -5.48 17.43
CA ALA A 50 12.29 -4.80 18.61
C ALA A 50 11.23 -4.39 19.65
N ARG A 51 10.04 -3.95 19.20
CA ARG A 51 8.91 -3.62 20.10
C ARG A 51 8.40 -4.84 20.85
N CYS A 52 8.17 -5.95 20.17
CA CYS A 52 7.69 -7.18 20.81
C CYS A 52 8.75 -7.78 21.74
N ILE A 53 10.04 -7.62 21.42
CA ILE A 53 11.14 -8.02 22.31
C ILE A 53 11.11 -7.17 23.58
N ALA A 54 11.07 -5.85 23.44
CA ALA A 54 11.03 -4.92 24.58
C ALA A 54 9.77 -5.06 25.44
N SER A 55 8.62 -5.34 24.83
CA SER A 55 7.35 -5.55 25.54
C SER A 55 7.15 -6.99 26.02
N GLY A 56 8.02 -7.93 25.64
CA GLY A 56 7.87 -9.34 25.98
C GLY A 56 6.63 -10.01 25.35
N THR A 57 6.06 -9.44 24.29
CA THR A 57 4.81 -9.92 23.68
C THR A 57 5.05 -10.88 22.51
N THR A 58 4.03 -11.67 22.18
CA THR A 58 4.09 -12.66 21.09
C THR A 58 4.14 -12.01 19.71
N CYS A 59 5.31 -11.98 19.08
CA CYS A 59 5.46 -11.45 17.73
C CYS A 59 5.10 -12.50 16.67
N VAL A 60 3.91 -12.41 16.07
CA VAL A 60 3.48 -13.30 14.99
C VAL A 60 3.28 -12.51 13.70
N TYR A 61 3.99 -12.88 12.64
CA TYR A 61 3.73 -12.36 11.30
C TYR A 61 2.67 -13.24 10.63
N GLY A 62 1.40 -12.90 10.84
CA GLY A 62 0.28 -13.64 10.26
C GLY A 62 0.05 -13.34 8.78
N LEU A 63 -0.51 -14.31 8.06
CA LEU A 63 -1.06 -14.11 6.72
C LEU A 63 -2.31 -13.22 6.84
N SER A 64 -2.32 -12.06 6.16
CA SER A 64 -3.53 -11.24 6.09
C SER A 64 -4.53 -11.91 5.15
N ARG A 65 -5.37 -12.78 5.70
CA ARG A 65 -6.54 -13.30 4.99
C ARG A 65 -7.66 -12.27 5.14
N LYS A 66 -8.05 -11.68 4.01
CA LYS A 66 -9.27 -10.87 3.86
C LYS A 66 -10.25 -11.65 3.02
#